data_AF-G3V3W4-F1
#
_entry.id   AF-G3V3W4-F1
#
_cell.length_a   1.000
_cell.length_b   1.000
_cell.length_c   1.000
_cell.angle_alpha   90.00
_cell.angle_beta   90.00
_cell.angle_gamma   90.00
#
_symmetry.space_group_name_H-M   'P 1'
#
loop_
_entity.id
_entity.type
_entity.pdbx_description
1 polymer ?
#
loop_
_entity_poly.entity_id
_entity_poly.type
_entity_poly.pdbx_seq_one_letter_code
_entity_poly.pdbx_strand_id
1 'polypeptide(L)' 'MSSIGTGYDLSASTFSPDGRVFQVEYAMKAVENSRQ' A
#
# COMPACT_ATOMS: atom_id res chain seq x y z
N MET A 1 -3.66 -5.05 -11.85
CA MET A 1 -2.26 -4.62 -12.06
C MET A 1 -1.77 -4.08 -10.73
N SER A 2 -0.89 -4.82 -10.06
CA SER A 2 -0.31 -4.36 -8.80
C SER A 2 0.47 -3.07 -9.06
N SER A 3 0.25 -2.05 -8.23
CA SER A 3 0.94 -0.75 -8.31
C SER A 3 2.44 -0.82 -8.00
N ILE A 4 2.93 -1.99 -7.58
CA ILE A 4 4.34 -2.22 -7.24
C ILE A 4 5.19 -1.86 -8.47
N GLY A 5 6.05 -0.84 -8.31
CA GLY A 5 6.98 -0.39 -9.35
C GLY A 5 6.57 0.85 -10.14
N THR A 6 5.41 1.46 -9.85
CA THR A 6 4.99 2.75 -10.44
C THR A 6 5.27 3.96 -9.53
N GLY A 7 5.67 3.72 -8.28
CA GLY A 7 6.04 4.74 -7.31
C GLY A 7 4.91 5.23 -6.40
N TYR A 8 3.65 4.90 -6.69
CA TYR A 8 2.50 5.30 -5.85
C TYR A 8 2.48 4.64 -4.47
N ASP A 9 3.26 3.58 -4.28
CA ASP A 9 3.36 2.85 -3.03
C ASP A 9 4.56 3.28 -2.16
N LEU A 10 5.31 4.32 -2.54
CA LEU A 10 6.49 4.79 -1.81
C LEU A 10 6.20 5.80 -0.70
N SER A 11 5.03 6.45 -0.70
CA SER A 11 4.63 7.43 0.32
C SER A 11 3.16 7.25 0.69
N ALA A 12 2.83 7.49 1.96
CA ALA A 12 1.45 7.53 2.45
C ALA A 12 0.69 8.81 2.03
N SER A 13 1.38 9.81 1.51
CA SER A 13 0.80 11.07 1.00
C SER A 13 0.48 11.02 -0.50
N THR A 14 0.59 9.87 -1.14
CA THR A 14 0.41 9.70 -2.59
C THR A 14 -0.81 8.83 -2.88
N PHE A 15 -1.72 9.33 -3.70
CA PHE A 15 -2.84 8.55 -4.23
C PHE A 15 -2.46 7.83 -5.53
N SER A 16 -2.99 6.63 -5.70
CA SER A 16 -2.96 5.90 -6.98
C SER A 16 -3.99 6.44 -7.98
N PRO A 17 -3.94 6.03 -9.26
CA PRO A 17 -4.95 6.40 -10.25
C PRO A 17 -6.38 5.95 -9.91
N ASP A 18 -6.52 4.89 -9.09
CA ASP A 18 -7.80 4.40 -8.56
C ASP A 18 -8.16 4.98 -7.18
N GLY A 19 -7.44 5.99 -6.69
CA GLY A 19 -7.78 6.74 -5.48
C GLY A 19 -7.43 6.05 -4.16
N ARG A 20 -6.45 5.15 -4.15
CA ARG A 20 -6.04 4.37 -2.97
C ARG A 20 -4.69 4.83 -2.43
N VAL A 21 -4.43 4.45 -1.18
CA VAL A 21 -3.14 4.66 -0.50
C VAL A 21 -2.56 3.30 -0.13
N PHE A 22 -1.60 2.82 -0.94
CA PHE A 22 -1.06 1.45 -0.79
C PHE A 22 -0.31 1.22 0.52
N GLN A 23 0.32 2.26 1.08
CA GLN A 23 1.01 2.15 2.38
C GLN A 23 0.08 1.73 3.52
N VAL A 24 -1.21 2.10 3.47
CA VAL A 24 -2.21 1.66 4.47
C VAL A 24 -2.49 0.17 4.33
N GLU A 25 -2.63 -0.33 3.10
CA GLU A 25 -2.88 -1.74 2.83
C GLU A 25 -1.69 -2.62 3.23
N TYR A 26 -0.47 -2.15 3.00
CA TYR A 26 0.74 -2.82 3.45
C TYR A 26 0.82 -2.88 4.98
N ALA A 27 0.46 -1.80 5.68
CA ALA A 27 0.39 -1.81 7.15
C ALA A 27 -0.64 -2.83 7.66
N MET A 28 -1.83 -2.90 7.05
CA MET A 28 -2.84 -3.89 7.41
C MET A 28 -2.34 -5.32 7.20
N LYS A 29 -1.66 -5.58 6.07
CA LYS A 29 -1.05 -6.88 5.79
C LYS A 29 0.04 -7.25 6.81
N ALA A 30 0.85 -6.28 7.24
CA ALA A 30 1.86 -6.51 8.27
C ALA A 30 1.23 -6.87 9.63
N VAL A 31 0.13 -6.23 10.02
CA VAL A 31 -0.63 -6.55 11.24
C VAL A 31 -1.27 -7.95 11.17
N GLU A 32 -1.74 -8.35 10.00
CA GLU A 32 -2.26 -9.71 9.79
C GLU A 32 -1.16 -10.75 9.97
N ASN A 33 0.02 -10.51 9.37
CA ASN A 33 1.17 -11.40 9.47
C ASN A 33 1.79 -11.42 10.87
N SER A 34 1.66 -10.37 11.67
CA SER A 34 2.22 -10.32 13.03
C SER A 34 1.50 -11.22 14.03
N ARG A 35 0.33 -11.75 13.67
CA ARG A 35 -0.47 -12.66 14.51
C ARG A 35 -0.23 -14.13 14.19
N GLN A 36 0.72 -14.45 13.31
CA GLN A 36 1.16 -15.80 12.99
C GLN A 36 2.36 -16.22 13.83
#